data_AF-A0AA39C8D4-F1
#
_entry.id   AF-A0AA39C8D4-F1
#
_cell.length_a   1.000
_cell.length_b   1.000
_cell.length_c   1.000
_cell.angle_alpha   90.00
_cell.angle_beta   90.00
_cell.angle_gamma   90.00
#
_symmetry.space_group_name_H-M   'P 1'
#
loop_
_entity.id
_entity.type
_entity.pdbx_description
1 polymer ?
#
loop_
_entity_poly.entity_id
_entity_poly.type
_entity_poly.pdbx_seq_one_letter_code
_entity_poly.pdbx_strand_id
1 'polypeptide(L)'
;MFKLESYITPVLLNYVGKYVKNFRAEQSQVSLWGGDATFQNLDLRLGVLNEQFDLPFTFISGHIHELLIHVPWVKIISEPIVITINTIECILKMKDGSETEDDGNLQYKSAVESLNEDTPSSYMKSIVTKVVNNITINCNNLILKFVEEDIVLSVNIRFLSMQTVNEDWKPTFTDVNATDMILRKVMTIEDLTLCLDRMDSSAIIIKHGVHGLGIH
;
A
#
# COMPACT_ATOMS: atom_id res chain seq x y z
N MET A 1 4.92 10.83 -30.37
CA MET A 1 5.40 9.49 -29.94
C MET A 1 4.77 9.22 -28.59
N PHE A 2 3.85 8.26 -28.50
CA PHE A 2 3.17 7.96 -27.23
C PHE A 2 4.17 7.30 -26.28
N LYS A 3 4.54 8.01 -25.23
CA LYS A 3 5.37 7.47 -24.15
C LYS A 3 4.45 6.94 -23.07
N LEU A 4 4.53 5.64 -22.79
CA LEU A 4 3.78 5.00 -21.70
C LEU A 4 4.07 5.69 -20.36
N GLU A 5 5.28 6.24 -20.23
CA GLU A 5 5.76 7.07 -19.14
C GLU A 5 4.82 8.23 -18.82
N SER A 6 4.23 8.87 -19.83
CA SER A 6 3.34 10.02 -19.66
C SER A 6 1.94 9.62 -19.15
N TYR A 7 1.55 8.35 -19.23
CA TYR A 7 0.25 7.86 -18.74
C TYR A 7 0.39 7.11 -17.42
N ILE A 8 1.41 6.24 -17.29
CA ILE A 8 1.58 5.38 -16.11
C ILE A 8 2.15 6.16 -14.94
N THR A 9 3.09 7.08 -15.18
CA THR A 9 3.72 7.87 -14.09
C THR A 9 2.69 8.67 -13.31
N PRO A 10 1.79 9.47 -13.93
CA PRO A 10 0.77 10.20 -13.18
C PRO A 10 -0.17 9.28 -12.39
N VAL A 11 -0.54 8.11 -12.93
CA VAL A 11 -1.39 7.12 -12.24
C VAL A 11 -0.73 6.62 -10.97
N LEU A 12 0.53 6.19 -11.06
CA LEU A 12 1.28 5.70 -9.90
C LEU A 12 1.43 6.79 -8.85
N LEU A 13 1.84 7.99 -9.27
CA LEU A 13 2.08 9.10 -8.35
C LEU A 13 0.80 9.62 -7.71
N ASN A 14 -0.31 9.66 -8.45
CA ASN A 14 -1.61 10.01 -7.89
C ASN A 14 -2.10 8.94 -6.91
N TYR A 15 -1.91 7.65 -7.24
CA TYR A 15 -2.27 6.56 -6.34
C TYR A 15 -1.47 6.62 -5.04
N VAL A 16 -0.15 6.82 -5.11
CA VAL A 16 0.68 7.01 -3.92
C VAL A 16 0.26 8.27 -3.16
N GLY A 17 0.12 9.40 -3.86
CA GLY A 17 -0.30 10.68 -3.27
C GLY A 17 -1.67 10.68 -2.60
N LYS A 18 -2.56 9.74 -2.97
CA LYS A 18 -3.84 9.50 -2.28
C LYS A 18 -3.63 8.98 -0.85
N TYR A 19 -2.60 8.18 -0.59
CA TYR A 19 -2.40 7.55 0.72
C TYR A 19 -1.33 8.23 1.57
N VAL A 20 -0.43 9.03 0.97
CA VAL A 20 0.66 9.71 1.70
C VAL A 20 0.61 11.23 1.62
N LYS A 21 1.19 11.88 2.62
CA LYS A 21 1.52 13.31 2.69
C LYS A 21 3.02 13.49 2.43
N ASN A 22 3.49 14.74 2.37
CA ASN A 22 4.90 15.11 2.19
C ASN A 22 5.55 14.55 0.90
N PHE A 23 4.71 14.32 -0.11
CA PHE A 23 5.09 13.77 -1.39
C PHE A 23 5.36 14.90 -2.41
N ARG A 24 6.57 14.95 -3.00
CA ARG A 24 6.99 15.98 -3.98
C ARG A 24 6.85 15.49 -5.42
N ALA A 25 5.61 15.40 -5.90
CA ALA A 25 5.23 14.82 -7.20
C ALA A 25 6.11 15.24 -8.39
N GLU A 26 6.39 16.54 -8.51
CA GLU A 26 7.06 17.14 -9.68
C GLU A 26 8.50 16.66 -9.85
N GLN A 27 9.26 16.51 -8.75
CA GLN A 27 10.64 16.02 -8.80
C GLN A 27 10.70 14.50 -9.03
N SER A 28 9.65 13.80 -8.64
CA SER A 28 9.55 12.34 -8.71
C SER A 28 9.18 11.82 -10.09
N GLN A 29 8.48 12.62 -10.90
CA GLN A 29 8.18 12.25 -12.29
C GLN A 29 9.44 11.99 -13.10
N VAL A 30 10.44 12.87 -13.01
CA VAL A 30 11.70 12.74 -13.74
C VAL A 30 12.47 11.50 -13.30
N SER A 31 12.49 11.21 -11.99
CA SER A 31 13.15 10.02 -11.44
C SER A 31 12.48 8.75 -11.92
N LEU A 32 11.14 8.68 -11.85
CA LEU A 32 10.38 7.53 -12.33
C LEU A 32 10.57 7.26 -13.82
N TRP A 33 10.74 8.28 -14.66
CA TRP A 33 11.07 8.06 -16.08
C TRP A 33 12.45 7.41 -16.30
N GLY A 34 13.35 7.55 -15.33
CA GLY A 34 14.61 6.80 -15.27
C GLY A 34 14.45 5.34 -14.84
N GLY A 35 13.27 4.96 -14.33
CA GLY A 35 12.93 3.61 -13.87
C GLY A 35 12.66 3.53 -12.37
N ASP A 36 13.25 4.41 -11.56
CA ASP A 36 13.21 4.29 -10.10
C ASP A 36 12.82 5.62 -9.43
N ALA A 37 12.01 5.54 -8.38
CA ALA A 37 11.81 6.66 -7.47
C ALA A 37 11.81 6.22 -6.01
N THR A 38 12.41 7.05 -5.18
CA THR A 38 12.51 6.83 -3.73
C THR A 38 11.93 8.04 -3.00
N PHE A 39 11.18 7.75 -1.95
CA PHE A 39 10.55 8.71 -1.06
C PHE A 39 10.87 8.33 0.36
N GLN A 40 11.11 9.31 1.22
CA GLN A 40 11.50 9.08 2.60
C GLN A 40 10.66 9.94 3.53
N ASN A 41 10.43 9.44 4.74
CA ASN A 41 9.73 10.12 5.83
C ASN A 41 8.35 10.66 5.40
N LEU A 42 7.50 9.75 4.96
CA LEU A 42 6.15 10.05 4.51
C LEU A 42 5.15 9.83 5.64
N ASP A 43 4.19 10.74 5.79
CA ASP A 43 3.06 10.53 6.70
C ASP A 43 1.87 9.94 5.95
N LEU A 44 1.14 9.02 6.57
CA LEU A 44 -0.08 8.47 6.01
C LEU A 44 -1.24 9.48 6.10
N ARG A 45 -2.12 9.46 5.11
CA ARG A 45 -3.41 10.16 5.15
C ARG A 45 -4.44 9.32 5.90
N LEU A 46 -4.50 9.53 7.21
CA LEU A 46 -5.33 8.73 8.12
C LEU A 46 -6.82 8.71 7.75
N GLY A 47 -7.40 9.84 7.32
CA GLY A 47 -8.80 9.90 6.87
C GLY A 47 -9.09 8.95 5.70
N VAL A 48 -8.18 8.88 4.72
CA VAL A 48 -8.31 7.97 3.58
C VAL A 48 -8.23 6.51 4.02
N LEU A 49 -7.34 6.19 4.96
CA LEU A 49 -7.22 4.83 5.48
C LEU A 49 -8.48 4.43 6.27
N ASN A 50 -9.00 5.32 7.12
CA ASN A 50 -10.19 5.06 7.93
C ASN A 50 -11.44 4.83 7.06
N GLU A 51 -11.60 5.58 5.97
CA GLU A 51 -12.72 5.43 5.02
C GLU A 51 -12.62 4.17 4.16
N GLN A 52 -11.40 3.80 3.72
CA GLN A 52 -11.23 2.72 2.72
C GLN A 52 -11.34 1.32 3.32
N PHE A 53 -10.98 1.14 4.60
CA PHE A 53 -10.85 -0.20 5.16
C PHE A 53 -12.01 -0.64 6.07
N ASP A 54 -12.98 0.23 6.37
CA ASP A 54 -14.14 -0.05 7.26
C ASP A 54 -13.78 -0.93 8.48
N LEU A 55 -12.70 -0.56 9.17
CA LEU A 55 -12.16 -1.33 10.29
C LEU A 55 -12.83 -0.92 11.60
N PRO A 56 -12.89 -1.81 12.61
CA PRO A 56 -13.40 -1.47 13.94
C PRO A 56 -12.47 -0.56 14.76
N PHE A 57 -11.40 -0.04 14.14
CA PHE A 57 -10.40 0.82 14.74
C PHE A 57 -10.11 2.02 13.83
N THR A 58 -9.54 3.08 14.41
CA THR A 58 -9.05 4.25 13.67
C THR A 58 -7.55 4.35 13.73
N PHE A 59 -6.96 4.90 12.67
CA PHE A 59 -5.55 5.28 12.66
C PHE A 59 -5.35 6.60 13.40
N ILE A 60 -4.52 6.60 14.45
CA ILE A 60 -4.07 7.78 15.19
C ILE A 60 -2.83 8.39 14.53
N SER A 61 -1.92 7.53 14.09
CA SER A 61 -0.72 7.93 13.37
C SER A 61 -0.32 6.86 12.35
N GLY A 62 0.46 7.28 11.37
CA GLY A 62 0.96 6.41 10.32
C GLY A 62 2.15 7.06 9.63
N HIS A 63 3.28 6.37 9.61
CA HIS A 63 4.53 6.87 9.05
C HIS A 63 5.21 5.79 8.23
N ILE A 64 5.71 6.15 7.05
CA ILE A 64 6.54 5.31 6.19
C ILE A 64 7.95 5.91 6.19
N HIS A 65 8.93 5.11 6.61
CA HIS A 65 10.32 5.57 6.61
C HIS A 65 10.85 5.71 5.18
N GLU A 66 10.62 4.71 4.33
CA GLU A 66 11.02 4.76 2.92
C GLU A 66 10.04 4.00 2.02
N LEU A 67 9.75 4.57 0.85
CA LEU A 67 8.95 4.00 -0.22
C LEU A 67 9.77 4.05 -1.51
N LEU A 68 9.94 2.92 -2.16
CA LEU A 68 10.60 2.79 -3.46
C LEU A 68 9.61 2.30 -4.50
N ILE A 69 9.72 2.82 -5.71
CA ILE A 69 8.93 2.40 -6.86
C ILE A 69 9.89 2.08 -7.98
N HIS A 70 9.91 0.82 -8.41
CA HIS A 70 10.66 0.36 -9.57
C HIS A 70 9.70 0.09 -10.72
N VAL A 71 9.93 0.77 -11.85
CA VAL A 71 9.16 0.63 -13.08
C VAL A 71 10.05 0.04 -14.17
N PRO A 72 9.79 -1.21 -14.60
CA PRO A 72 10.61 -1.86 -15.62
C PRO A 72 10.20 -1.38 -17.02
N TRP A 73 10.44 -0.12 -17.40
CA TRP A 73 9.94 0.48 -18.66
C TRP A 73 10.19 -0.37 -19.91
N VAL A 74 11.39 -0.97 -20.01
CA VAL A 74 11.77 -1.84 -21.14
C VAL A 74 10.87 -3.07 -21.25
N LYS A 75 10.36 -3.58 -20.12
CA LYS A 75 9.59 -4.82 -20.00
C LYS A 75 8.24 -4.60 -19.31
N ILE A 76 7.69 -3.39 -19.35
CA ILE A 76 6.50 -3.00 -18.56
C ILE A 76 5.23 -3.80 -18.90
N ILE A 77 5.21 -4.46 -20.07
CA ILE A 77 4.12 -5.33 -20.53
C ILE A 77 4.30 -6.81 -20.18
N SER A 78 5.41 -7.17 -19.53
CA SER A 78 5.75 -8.55 -19.16
C SER A 78 6.37 -8.70 -17.76
N GLU A 79 6.81 -7.61 -17.13
CA GLU A 79 7.34 -7.57 -15.77
C GLU A 79 6.56 -6.55 -14.93
N PRO A 80 6.27 -6.86 -13.65
CA PRO A 80 5.48 -6.00 -12.79
C PRO A 80 6.26 -4.78 -12.31
N ILE A 81 5.55 -3.68 -12.11
CA ILE A 81 6.03 -2.59 -11.27
C ILE A 81 6.14 -3.11 -9.83
N VAL A 82 7.25 -2.82 -9.17
CA VAL A 82 7.50 -3.24 -7.78
C VAL A 82 7.49 -2.01 -6.89
N ILE A 83 6.54 -1.97 -5.95
CA ILE A 83 6.49 -0.97 -4.89
C ILE A 83 7.06 -1.61 -3.63
N THR A 84 8.12 -1.04 -3.07
CA THR A 84 8.76 -1.53 -1.85
C THR A 84 8.62 -0.49 -0.74
N ILE A 85 8.04 -0.89 0.38
CA ILE A 85 7.93 -0.08 1.59
C ILE A 85 8.96 -0.59 2.59
N ASN A 86 9.94 0.23 2.92
CA ASN A 86 10.97 -0.05 3.92
C ASN A 86 10.57 0.61 5.23
N THR A 87 9.94 -0.18 6.10
CA THR A 87 9.36 0.21 7.38
C THR A 87 8.12 1.10 7.26
N ILE A 88 7.02 0.61 7.81
CA ILE A 88 5.79 1.35 8.04
C ILE A 88 5.34 1.12 9.48
N GLU A 89 5.04 2.21 10.18
CA GLU A 89 4.57 2.19 11.54
C GLU A 89 3.21 2.90 11.63
N CYS A 90 2.22 2.22 12.21
CA CYS A 90 0.90 2.78 12.46
C CYS A 90 0.51 2.61 13.93
N ILE A 91 -0.13 3.64 14.49
CA ILE A 91 -0.78 3.57 15.80
C ILE A 91 -2.29 3.60 15.59
N LEU A 92 -3.00 2.67 16.24
CA LEU A 92 -4.42 2.41 16.09
C LEU A 92 -5.12 2.49 17.46
N LYS A 93 -6.39 2.88 17.49
CA LYS A 93 -7.29 2.78 18.66
C LYS A 93 -8.65 2.22 18.27
N MET A 94 -9.46 1.75 19.22
CA MET A 94 -10.87 1.46 18.95
C MET A 94 -11.60 2.69 18.40
N LYS A 95 -12.55 2.46 17.49
CA LYS A 95 -13.52 3.50 17.10
C LYS A 95 -14.45 3.77 18.29
N ASP A 96 -14.43 4.99 18.81
CA ASP A 96 -15.44 5.46 19.76
C ASP A 96 -16.73 5.74 18.96
N GLY A 97 -17.84 5.10 19.32
CA GLY A 97 -19.13 5.21 18.61
C GLY A 97 -19.78 6.60 18.58
N SER A 98 -19.03 7.65 18.95
CA SER A 98 -19.47 9.05 19.05
C SER A 98 -18.64 10.03 18.23
N GLU A 99 -17.64 9.58 17.45
CA GLU A 99 -16.93 10.48 16.53
C GLU A 99 -17.81 10.71 15.30
N THR A 100 -18.64 11.76 15.35
CA THR A 100 -19.25 12.37 14.18
C THR A 100 -18.17 12.71 13.16
N GLU A 101 -18.34 12.16 11.97
CA GLU A 101 -17.56 12.38 10.75
C GLU A 101 -17.39 13.89 10.47
N ASP A 102 -16.33 14.50 10.99
CA ASP A 102 -15.97 15.87 10.65
C ASP A 102 -15.02 15.90 9.46
N ASP A 103 -15.65 16.28 8.35
CA ASP A 103 -15.17 17.05 7.22
C ASP A 103 -14.01 16.53 6.36
N GLY A 104 -14.43 16.00 5.22
CA GLY A 104 -13.63 15.95 4.03
C GLY A 104 -14.36 15.15 2.98
N ASN A 105 -15.27 15.78 2.25
CA ASN A 105 -15.84 15.24 1.02
C ASN A 105 -14.73 15.12 -0.04
N LEU A 106 -13.78 14.22 0.20
CA LEU A 106 -12.68 13.92 -0.67
C LEU A 106 -13.19 12.79 -1.57
N GLN A 107 -13.87 13.18 -2.65
CA GLN A 107 -14.10 12.28 -3.78
C GLN A 107 -12.73 11.88 -4.36
N TYR A 108 -12.09 10.89 -3.77
CA TYR A 108 -10.96 10.20 -4.37
C TYR A 108 -11.52 9.27 -5.44
N LYS A 109 -11.77 9.83 -6.64
CA LYS A 109 -11.96 9.01 -7.86
C LYS A 109 -10.87 7.95 -7.87
N SER A 110 -11.23 6.70 -8.13
CA SER A 110 -10.22 5.64 -8.25
C SER A 110 -9.18 6.08 -9.29
N ALA A 111 -7.91 5.67 -9.11
CA ALA A 111 -6.86 5.98 -10.09
C ALA A 111 -7.23 5.46 -11.50
N VAL A 112 -8.12 4.47 -11.58
CA VAL A 112 -8.68 3.91 -12.81
C VAL A 112 -9.84 4.75 -13.38
N GLU A 113 -10.64 5.41 -12.55
CA GLU A 113 -11.67 6.35 -13.02
C GLU A 113 -11.08 7.67 -13.53
N SER A 114 -9.99 8.14 -12.90
CA SER A 114 -9.25 9.31 -13.40
C SER A 114 -8.56 9.05 -14.74
N LEU A 115 -8.35 7.79 -15.12
CA LEU A 115 -7.86 7.39 -16.45
C LEU A 115 -8.91 7.49 -17.56
N ASN A 116 -10.20 7.60 -17.23
CA ASN A 116 -11.27 7.51 -18.23
C ASN A 116 -11.42 8.76 -19.11
N GLU A 117 -11.04 9.93 -18.60
CA GLU A 117 -11.22 11.22 -19.28
C GLU A 117 -10.03 11.57 -20.20
N ASP A 118 -8.79 11.21 -19.85
CA ASP A 118 -7.57 11.68 -20.55
C ASP A 118 -6.85 10.64 -21.44
N THR A 119 -7.27 9.36 -21.44
CA THR A 119 -6.60 8.32 -22.25
C THR A 119 -7.20 8.22 -23.66
N PRO A 120 -6.45 8.54 -24.73
CA PRO A 120 -7.03 8.77 -26.07
C PRO A 120 -7.46 7.50 -26.83
N SER A 121 -7.09 6.28 -26.40
CA SER A 121 -7.47 5.06 -27.11
C SER A 121 -7.77 3.88 -26.19
N SER A 122 -8.71 3.02 -26.60
CA SER A 122 -9.09 1.79 -25.90
C SER A 122 -7.89 0.85 -25.66
N TYR A 123 -6.96 0.78 -26.63
CA TYR A 123 -5.74 0.00 -26.51
C TYR A 123 -4.82 0.50 -25.38
N MET A 124 -4.61 1.81 -25.26
CA MET A 124 -3.82 2.37 -24.16
C MET A 124 -4.47 2.11 -22.81
N LYS A 125 -5.80 2.20 -22.71
CA LYS A 125 -6.53 1.84 -21.49
C LYS A 125 -6.27 0.39 -21.08
N SER A 126 -6.29 -0.55 -22.03
CA SER A 126 -6.00 -1.98 -21.75
C SER A 126 -4.57 -2.19 -21.22
N ILE A 127 -3.56 -1.52 -21.80
CA ILE A 127 -2.18 -1.63 -21.31
C ILE A 127 -2.07 -1.06 -19.90
N VAL A 128 -2.58 0.14 -19.64
CA VAL A 128 -2.47 0.76 -18.31
C VAL A 128 -3.17 -0.10 -17.26
N THR A 129 -4.37 -0.60 -17.56
CA THR A 129 -5.08 -1.53 -16.67
C THR A 129 -4.28 -2.82 -16.43
N LYS A 130 -3.68 -3.41 -17.47
CA LYS A 130 -2.81 -4.59 -17.31
C LYS A 130 -1.65 -4.30 -16.38
N VAL A 131 -0.96 -3.18 -16.58
CA VAL A 131 0.19 -2.78 -15.76
C VAL A 131 -0.23 -2.59 -14.30
N VAL A 132 -1.31 -1.84 -14.05
CA VAL A 132 -1.82 -1.57 -12.69
C VAL A 132 -2.24 -2.85 -11.98
N ASN A 133 -2.93 -3.76 -12.67
CA ASN A 133 -3.40 -5.02 -12.10
C ASN A 133 -2.24 -5.93 -11.64
N ASN A 134 -1.09 -5.84 -12.30
CA ASN A 134 0.09 -6.66 -12.01
C ASN A 134 1.09 -6.00 -11.07
N ILE A 135 0.79 -4.84 -10.48
CA ILE A 135 1.68 -4.22 -9.48
C ILE A 135 1.91 -5.19 -8.32
N THR A 136 3.19 -5.38 -8.00
CA THR A 136 3.68 -6.14 -6.85
C THR A 136 4.04 -5.18 -5.72
N ILE A 137 3.66 -5.53 -4.49
CA ILE A 137 3.94 -4.74 -3.30
C ILE A 137 4.77 -5.58 -2.34
N ASN A 138 5.89 -5.03 -1.89
CA ASN A 138 6.73 -5.58 -0.84
C ASN A 138 6.75 -4.60 0.33
N CYS A 139 6.63 -5.11 1.54
CA CYS A 139 6.65 -4.32 2.76
C CYS A 139 7.58 -4.99 3.76
N ASN A 140 8.72 -4.36 4.00
CA ASN A 140 9.68 -4.74 5.02
C ASN A 140 9.29 -4.04 6.31
N ASN A 141 9.24 -4.78 7.42
CA ASN A 141 9.03 -4.26 8.77
C ASN A 141 7.73 -3.43 8.93
N LEU A 142 6.59 -4.13 8.91
CA LEU A 142 5.30 -3.55 9.24
C LEU A 142 5.07 -3.61 10.74
N ILE A 143 4.86 -2.44 11.36
CA ILE A 143 4.64 -2.28 12.80
C ILE A 143 3.26 -1.66 13.01
N LEU A 144 2.37 -2.38 13.66
CA LEU A 144 1.06 -1.89 14.07
C LEU A 144 0.99 -1.90 15.59
N LYS A 145 0.69 -0.74 16.18
CA LYS A 145 0.49 -0.61 17.63
C LYS A 145 -0.95 -0.24 17.89
N PHE A 146 -1.68 -1.12 18.52
CA PHE A 146 -3.03 -0.87 18.98
C PHE A 146 -2.97 -0.46 20.45
N VAL A 147 -3.47 0.73 20.76
CA VAL A 147 -3.40 1.35 22.09
C VAL A 147 -4.81 1.53 22.62
N GLU A 148 -5.07 0.97 23.80
CA GLU A 148 -6.36 1.06 24.50
C GLU A 148 -6.09 1.18 26.01
N GLU A 149 -6.53 2.28 26.63
CA GLU A 149 -6.31 2.58 28.06
C GLU A 149 -4.88 2.28 28.57
N ASP A 150 -4.70 1.22 29.36
CA ASP A 150 -3.44 0.76 29.94
C ASP A 150 -2.82 -0.43 29.19
N ILE A 151 -3.26 -0.72 27.96
CA ILE A 151 -2.81 -1.87 27.17
C ILE A 151 -2.32 -1.43 25.79
N VAL A 152 -1.19 -2.00 25.37
CA VAL A 152 -0.65 -1.85 24.01
C VAL A 152 -0.44 -3.23 23.39
N LEU A 153 -1.17 -3.51 22.32
CA LEU A 153 -0.93 -4.67 21.47
C LEU A 153 -0.07 -4.24 20.27
N SER A 154 1.11 -4.83 20.13
CA SER A 154 1.99 -4.59 18.99
C SER A 154 2.02 -5.81 18.06
N VAL A 155 1.68 -5.60 16.79
CA VAL A 155 1.87 -6.55 15.69
C VAL A 155 3.09 -6.12 14.89
N ASN A 156 4.08 -6.98 14.76
CA ASN A 156 5.27 -6.73 13.96
C ASN A 156 5.39 -7.83 12.91
N ILE A 157 5.52 -7.45 11.65
CA ILE A 157 5.72 -8.39 10.52
C ILE A 157 7.03 -8.03 9.86
N ARG A 158 7.98 -8.98 9.80
CA ARG A 158 9.29 -8.74 9.17
C ARG A 158 9.13 -8.48 7.68
N PHE A 159 8.34 -9.27 7.00
CA PHE A 159 8.13 -9.14 5.57
C PHE A 159 6.70 -9.49 5.17
N LEU A 160 6.10 -8.63 4.37
CA LEU A 160 4.80 -8.84 3.73
C LEU A 160 4.98 -8.60 2.24
N SER A 161 4.46 -9.49 1.41
CA SER A 161 4.41 -9.28 -0.04
C SER A 161 3.03 -9.56 -0.60
N MET A 162 2.69 -8.88 -1.70
CA MET A 162 1.49 -9.11 -2.48
C MET A 162 1.85 -9.10 -3.95
N GLN A 163 1.54 -10.18 -4.65
CA GLN A 163 1.87 -10.37 -6.07
C GLN A 163 0.72 -11.02 -6.83
N THR A 164 0.65 -10.75 -8.13
CA THR A 164 -0.34 -11.38 -9.02
C THR A 164 0.09 -12.81 -9.33
N VAL A 165 -0.89 -13.72 -9.35
CA VAL A 165 -0.66 -15.16 -9.57
C VAL A 165 -1.58 -15.71 -10.66
N ASN A 166 -1.18 -16.84 -11.24
CA ASN A 166 -1.99 -17.58 -12.20
C ASN A 166 -2.96 -18.52 -11.48
N GLU A 167 -3.59 -19.39 -12.25
CA GLU A 167 -4.54 -20.36 -11.74
C GLU A 167 -3.93 -21.41 -10.80
N ASP A 168 -2.63 -21.66 -10.97
CA ASP A 168 -1.82 -22.59 -10.16
C ASP A 168 -1.18 -21.91 -8.94
N TRP A 169 -1.59 -20.68 -8.59
CA TRP A 169 -1.02 -19.89 -7.50
C TRP A 169 0.49 -19.58 -7.64
N LYS A 170 1.00 -19.61 -8.87
CA LYS A 170 2.38 -19.23 -9.18
C LYS A 170 2.47 -17.75 -9.55
N PRO A 171 3.46 -17.01 -9.05
CA PRO A 171 3.69 -15.62 -9.44
C PRO A 171 3.82 -15.47 -10.96
N THR A 172 3.03 -14.59 -11.55
CA THR A 172 3.08 -14.31 -12.99
C THR A 172 2.53 -12.95 -13.34
N PHE A 173 2.96 -12.43 -14.49
CA PHE A 173 2.37 -11.26 -15.11
C PHE A 173 1.22 -11.71 -16.02
N THR A 174 -0.02 -11.55 -15.55
CA THR A 174 -1.21 -12.08 -16.24
C THR A 174 -1.98 -10.99 -16.98
N ASP A 175 -2.44 -11.30 -18.19
CA ASP A 175 -3.48 -10.52 -18.86
C ASP A 175 -4.84 -10.89 -18.27
N VAL A 176 -5.58 -9.90 -17.75
CA VAL A 176 -7.02 -10.07 -17.52
C VAL A 176 -7.69 -9.99 -18.89
N ASN A 177 -7.76 -11.12 -19.58
CA ASN A 177 -8.43 -11.25 -20.87
C ASN A 177 -9.96 -11.23 -20.69
N ALA A 178 -10.69 -10.75 -21.69
CA ALA A 178 -12.14 -10.60 -21.66
C ALA A 178 -12.93 -11.91 -21.39
N THR A 179 -12.28 -13.07 -21.51
CA THR A 179 -12.86 -14.39 -21.24
C THR A 179 -12.69 -14.85 -19.79
N ASP A 180 -11.69 -14.37 -19.05
CA ASP A 180 -11.44 -14.72 -17.65
C ASP A 180 -11.25 -13.44 -16.83
N MET A 181 -12.35 -12.91 -16.30
CA MET A 181 -12.39 -11.65 -15.55
C MET A 181 -11.89 -11.80 -14.10
N ILE A 182 -11.02 -12.77 -13.83
CA ILE A 182 -10.56 -13.10 -12.47
C ILE A 182 -9.11 -12.66 -12.31
N LEU A 183 -8.88 -11.65 -11.48
CA LEU A 183 -7.55 -11.27 -11.00
C LEU A 183 -7.27 -11.99 -9.67
N ARG A 184 -6.21 -12.78 -9.61
CA ARG A 184 -5.77 -13.47 -8.38
C ARG A 184 -4.52 -12.79 -7.84
N LYS A 185 -4.53 -12.45 -6.55
CA LYS A 185 -3.34 -11.98 -5.83
C LYS A 185 -3.08 -12.91 -4.66
N VAL A 186 -1.82 -13.24 -4.43
CA VAL A 186 -1.37 -13.94 -3.23
C VAL A 186 -0.69 -12.94 -2.31
N MET A 187 -1.01 -13.00 -1.02
CA MET A 187 -0.32 -12.25 0.02
C MET A 187 0.50 -13.23 0.85
N THR A 188 1.79 -12.95 1.04
CA THR A 188 2.69 -13.75 1.87
C THR A 188 3.11 -12.91 3.07
N ILE A 189 3.11 -13.51 4.25
CA ILE A 189 3.50 -12.89 5.51
C ILE A 189 4.59 -13.76 6.12
N GLU A 190 5.74 -13.17 6.42
CA GLU A 190 6.85 -13.83 7.08
C GLU A 190 7.17 -13.16 8.41
N ASP A 191 7.36 -14.01 9.44
CA ASP A 191 7.70 -13.62 10.81
C ASP A 191 6.78 -12.56 11.40
N LEU A 192 5.55 -13.00 11.67
CA LEU A 192 4.58 -12.25 12.44
C LEU A 192 4.83 -12.46 13.94
N THR A 193 5.01 -11.36 14.66
CA THR A 193 5.19 -11.32 16.12
C THR A 193 4.09 -10.47 16.75
N LEU A 194 3.50 -10.99 17.84
CA LEU A 194 2.52 -10.29 18.66
C LEU A 194 3.10 -10.06 20.05
N CYS A 195 3.03 -8.83 20.53
CA CYS A 195 3.41 -8.45 21.89
C CYS A 195 2.22 -7.75 22.56
N LEU A 196 1.85 -8.17 23.76
CA LEU A 196 0.84 -7.51 24.57
C LEU A 196 1.53 -6.96 25.81
N ASP A 197 1.54 -5.64 25.93
CA ASP A 197 2.19 -4.91 27.00
C ASP A 197 1.15 -4.14 27.81
N ARG A 198 1.29 -4.12 29.14
CA ARG A 198 0.51 -3.25 30.02
C ARG A 198 1.31 -1.98 30.32
N MET A 199 0.71 -0.81 30.09
CA MET A 199 1.20 0.48 30.55
C MET A 199 0.86 0.66 32.03
N ASP A 200 1.74 0.20 32.92
CA ASP A 200 1.67 0.68 34.31
C ASP A 200 2.04 2.16 34.37
N SER A 201 1.48 2.90 35.34
CA SER A 201 1.70 4.34 35.61
C SER A 201 3.15 4.74 35.93
N SER A 202 4.10 3.82 35.77
CA SER A 202 5.55 3.97 35.89
C SER A 202 6.30 3.91 34.55
N ALA A 203 5.61 3.78 33.41
CA ALA A 203 6.20 3.65 32.07
C ALA A 203 7.14 2.43 31.91
N ILE A 204 6.83 1.30 32.57
CA ILE A 204 7.57 0.04 32.42
C ILE A 204 6.77 -0.90 31.52
N ILE A 205 7.33 -1.20 30.33
CA ILE A 205 6.76 -2.14 29.36
C ILE A 205 7.11 -3.58 29.79
N ILE A 206 6.11 -4.38 30.18
CA ILE A 206 6.28 -5.80 30.50
C ILE A 206 6.01 -6.66 29.25
N LYS A 207 7.08 -6.96 28.49
CA LYS A 207 7.02 -7.79 27.28
C LYS A 207 6.68 -9.24 27.58
N HIS A 208 5.46 -9.66 27.25
CA HIS A 208 5.11 -11.07 27.10
C HIS A 208 5.26 -11.46 25.63
N GLY A 209 6.40 -12.05 25.28
CA GLY A 209 6.64 -12.57 23.94
C GLY A 209 6.00 -13.94 23.75
N VAL A 210 5.03 -14.06 22.85
CA VAL A 210 4.56 -15.36 22.36
C VAL A 210 5.35 -15.69 21.09
N HIS A 211 6.22 -16.70 21.17
CA HIS A 211 6.95 -17.22 20.00
C HIS A 211 6.04 -18.12 19.16
N GLY A 212 5.84 -17.73 17.90
CA GLY A 212 5.73 -18.61 16.74
C GLY A 212 4.42 -19.39 16.56
N LEU A 213 3.61 -18.95 15.59
CA LEU A 213 2.76 -19.85 14.81
C LEU A 213 3.20 -19.74 13.35
N GLY A 214 4.14 -20.60 12.96
CA GLY A 214 4.38 -20.89 11.55
C GLY A 214 3.20 -21.70 11.03
N ILE A 215 2.41 -21.09 10.15
CA ILE A 215 1.39 -21.80 9.38
C ILE A 215 2.07 -22.17 8.06
N HIS A 216 2.34 -23.47 7.89
CA HIS A 216 2.83 -24.05 6.64
C HIS A 216 1.73 -24.10 5.57
#